data_AF-A0A3L8CBV4-F1
#
_entry.id   AF-A0A3L8CBV4-F1
#
_cell.length_a   1.000
_cell.length_b   1.000
_cell.length_c   1.000
_cell.angle_alpha   90.00
_cell.angle_beta   90.00
_cell.angle_gamma   90.00
#
_symmetry.space_group_name_H-M   'P 1'
#
loop_
_entity.id
_entity.type
_entity.pdbx_description
1 polymer ?
#
loop_
_entity_poly.entity_id
_entity_poly.type
_entity_poly.pdbx_seq_one_letter_code
_entity_poly.pdbx_strand_id
1 'polypeptide(L)'
;MSKNLAARALSVVALMAPAICAHADNAEEANKSNNPLNLAPGANLQDYYTPKIYDTNVHTNDALLRGTLPVAPNDFIGVPQLLRATLPISTRPDPHNGYSTGIGDLNLFDIFLLKTD
;
A
#
# COMPACT_ATOMS: atom_id res chain seq x y z
N MET A 1 -39.24 3.05 -24.78
CA MET A 1 -38.46 2.50 -23.64
C MET A 1 -36.93 2.55 -23.83
N SER A 2 -36.36 2.92 -25.00
CA SER A 2 -34.90 2.86 -25.23
C SER A 2 -34.12 4.14 -24.89
N LYS A 3 -34.73 5.33 -24.95
CA LYS A 3 -34.04 6.62 -24.69
C LYS A 3 -33.50 6.73 -23.25
N ASN A 4 -34.22 6.18 -22.28
CA ASN A 4 -33.84 6.22 -20.86
C ASN A 4 -32.69 5.24 -20.55
N LEU A 5 -32.55 4.16 -21.32
CA LEU A 5 -31.47 3.20 -21.17
C LEU A 5 -30.15 3.78 -21.71
N ALA A 6 -30.22 4.48 -22.86
CA ALA A 6 -29.07 5.19 -23.43
C ALA A 6 -28.58 6.33 -22.51
N ALA A 7 -29.50 7.11 -21.92
CA ALA A 7 -29.15 8.16 -20.97
C ALA A 7 -28.50 7.62 -19.68
N ARG A 8 -28.96 6.45 -19.20
CA ARG A 8 -28.36 5.76 -18.05
C ARG A 8 -26.98 5.20 -18.36
N ALA A 9 -26.81 4.58 -19.52
CA ALA A 9 -25.51 4.09 -19.98
C ALA A 9 -24.49 5.24 -20.11
N LEU A 10 -24.91 6.39 -20.66
CA LEU A 10 -24.07 7.58 -20.79
C LEU A 10 -23.68 8.17 -19.43
N SER A 11 -24.60 8.13 -18.45
CA SER A 11 -24.34 8.60 -17.09
C SER A 11 -23.34 7.70 -16.35
N VAL A 12 -23.42 6.38 -16.53
CA VAL A 12 -22.45 5.43 -15.96
C VAL A 12 -21.07 5.62 -16.58
N VAL A 13 -20.99 5.81 -17.91
CA VAL A 13 -19.71 6.08 -18.60
C VAL A 13 -19.10 7.42 -18.13
N ALA A 14 -19.92 8.46 -17.94
CA ALA A 14 -19.43 9.76 -17.45
C ALA A 14 -18.90 9.68 -16.00
N LEU A 15 -19.51 8.86 -15.15
CA LEU A 15 -19.04 8.64 -13.77
C LEU A 15 -17.72 7.85 -13.71
N MET A 16 -17.43 7.02 -14.73
CA MET A 16 -16.19 6.24 -14.81
C MET A 16 -15.06 6.96 -15.58
N ALA A 17 -15.37 8.02 -16.32
CA ALA A 17 -14.40 8.80 -17.09
C ALA A 17 -13.19 9.34 -16.28
N PRO A 18 -13.32 9.84 -15.04
CA PRO A 18 -12.16 10.34 -14.29
C PRO A 18 -11.23 9.23 -13.78
N ALA A 19 -11.65 7.95 -13.80
CA ALA A 19 -10.79 6.83 -13.40
C ALA A 19 -9.73 6.46 -14.47
N ILE A 20 -9.85 7.00 -15.69
CA ILE A 20 -8.93 6.71 -16.82
C ILE A 20 -7.81 7.75 -16.92
N CYS A 21 -7.83 8.80 -16.09
CA CYS A 21 -6.67 9.67 -15.90
C CYS A 21 -5.62 8.92 -15.06
N ALA A 22 -4.94 7.94 -15.67
CA ALA A 22 -3.69 7.45 -15.15
C ALA A 22 -2.73 8.63 -15.13
N HIS A 23 -2.54 9.24 -13.96
CA HIS A 23 -1.44 10.16 -13.74
C HIS A 23 -0.18 9.41 -14.13
N ALA A 24 0.56 9.93 -15.10
CA ALA A 24 1.86 9.37 -15.44
C ALA A 24 2.69 9.37 -14.16
N ASP A 25 3.02 8.18 -13.67
CA ASP A 25 3.75 7.98 -12.42
C ASP A 25 5.11 8.69 -12.57
N ASN A 26 5.25 9.84 -11.94
CA ASN A 26 6.47 10.63 -12.03
C ASN A 26 7.53 9.91 -11.20
N ALA A 27 8.70 9.61 -11.78
CA ALA A 27 9.79 8.96 -11.06
C ALA A 27 10.13 9.68 -9.74
N GLU A 28 9.99 11.00 -9.70
CA GLU A 28 10.18 11.80 -8.50
C GLU A 28 9.14 11.54 -7.41
N GLU A 29 7.88 11.31 -7.79
CA GLU A 29 6.78 10.99 -6.87
C GLU A 29 6.90 9.56 -6.36
N ALA A 30 7.27 8.60 -7.21
CA ALA A 30 7.59 7.23 -6.81
C ALA A 30 8.76 7.19 -5.83
N ASN A 31 9.82 7.97 -6.07
CA ASN A 31 10.96 8.10 -5.17
C ASN A 31 10.57 8.72 -3.83
N LYS A 32 9.75 9.77 -3.84
CA LYS A 32 9.22 10.39 -2.61
C LYS A 32 8.34 9.44 -1.81
N SER A 33 7.54 8.60 -2.48
CA SER A 33 6.68 7.59 -1.84
C SER A 33 7.50 6.50 -1.16
N ASN A 34 8.63 6.11 -1.77
CA ASN A 34 9.53 5.11 -1.21
C ASN A 34 10.53 5.67 -0.19
N ASN A 35 10.63 7.00 -0.03
CA ASN A 35 11.52 7.61 0.95
C ASN A 35 10.94 7.45 2.37
N PRO A 36 11.64 6.74 3.27
CA PRO A 36 11.16 6.47 4.63
C PRO A 36 11.05 7.70 5.52
N LEU A 37 11.64 8.84 5.13
CA LEU A 37 11.62 10.12 5.85
C LEU A 37 10.70 11.16 5.20
N ASN A 38 9.94 10.77 4.18
CA ASN A 38 8.99 11.70 3.58
C ASN A 38 7.82 11.95 4.54
N LEU A 39 7.64 13.22 4.91
CA LEU A 39 6.68 13.69 5.91
C LEU A 39 5.30 13.89 5.27
N ALA A 40 4.74 12.82 4.72
CA ALA A 40 3.47 12.83 4.00
C ALA A 40 2.59 11.64 4.41
N PRO A 41 1.26 11.83 4.48
CA PRO A 41 0.36 10.69 4.63
C PRO A 41 0.46 9.81 3.39
N GLY A 42 0.53 8.50 3.60
CA GLY A 42 0.73 7.55 2.53
C GLY A 42 0.04 6.23 2.79
N ALA A 43 -0.47 5.62 1.74
CA ALA A 43 -0.92 4.24 1.73
C ALA A 43 -0.25 3.54 0.56
N ASN A 44 0.26 2.34 0.80
CA ASN A 44 0.93 1.54 -0.20
C ASN A 44 0.48 0.08 -0.08
N LEU A 45 0.17 -0.51 -1.22
CA LEU A 45 -0.12 -1.94 -1.36
C LEU A 45 0.96 -2.53 -2.26
N GLN A 46 1.68 -3.53 -1.76
CA GLN A 46 2.72 -4.21 -2.52
C GLN A 46 2.52 -5.71 -2.50
N ASP A 47 2.64 -6.34 -3.66
CA ASP A 47 2.59 -7.79 -3.80
C ASP A 47 4.00 -8.34 -4.07
N TYR A 48 4.47 -9.22 -3.19
CA TYR A 48 5.75 -9.90 -3.27
C TYR A 48 5.54 -11.37 -3.61
N TYR A 49 5.39 -11.64 -4.91
CA TYR A 49 5.25 -12.99 -5.41
C TYR A 49 6.62 -13.63 -5.67
N THR A 50 6.88 -14.78 -5.03
CA THR A 50 8.06 -15.60 -5.29
C THR A 50 7.62 -16.88 -5.99
N PRO A 51 7.90 -17.03 -7.30
CA PRO A 51 7.35 -18.14 -8.10
C PRO A 51 7.95 -19.50 -7.76
N LYS A 52 9.18 -19.55 -7.21
CA LYS A 52 9.89 -20.79 -6.92
C LYS A 52 10.82 -20.61 -5.73
N ILE A 53 10.66 -21.42 -4.69
CA ILE A 53 11.67 -21.57 -3.63
C ILE A 53 12.80 -22.47 -4.15
N TYR A 54 14.05 -22.17 -3.77
CA TYR A 54 15.24 -22.90 -4.21
C TYR A 54 15.04 -24.43 -4.17
N ASP A 55 15.29 -25.08 -5.30
CA ASP A 55 15.17 -26.54 -5.50
C ASP A 55 13.80 -27.17 -5.20
N THR A 56 12.71 -26.39 -5.26
CA THR A 56 11.34 -26.89 -5.06
C THR A 56 10.41 -26.38 -6.16
N ASN A 57 9.22 -26.95 -6.33
CA ASN A 57 8.18 -26.41 -7.21
C ASN A 57 7.11 -25.60 -6.44
N VAL A 58 7.44 -25.12 -5.25
CA VAL A 58 6.49 -24.36 -4.42
C VAL A 58 6.72 -22.85 -4.57
N HIS A 59 5.64 -22.06 -4.47
CA HIS A 59 5.66 -20.61 -4.54
C HIS A 59 5.31 -19.98 -3.18
N THR A 60 5.57 -18.68 -3.03
CA THR A 60 5.07 -17.90 -1.89
C THR A 60 4.53 -16.58 -2.38
N ASN A 61 3.63 -15.98 -1.59
CA ASN A 61 3.13 -14.64 -1.88
C ASN A 61 3.01 -13.83 -0.59
N ASP A 62 3.36 -12.56 -0.65
CA ASP A 62 3.18 -11.60 0.44
C ASP A 62 2.51 -10.33 -0.07
N ALA A 63 1.24 -10.14 0.28
CA ALA A 63 0.55 -8.87 0.09
C ALA A 63 0.81 -7.98 1.32
N LEU A 64 1.54 -6.89 1.14
CA LEU A 64 1.89 -5.94 2.18
C LEU A 64 1.00 -4.71 2.09
N LEU A 65 0.18 -4.49 3.12
CA LEU A 65 -0.54 -3.23 3.31
C LEU A 65 0.25 -2.32 4.24
N ARG A 66 0.65 -1.16 3.74
CA ARG A 66 1.51 -0.20 4.44
C ARG A 66 0.82 1.15 4.55
N GLY A 67 0.75 1.68 5.76
CA GLY A 67 0.22 3.00 6.05
C GLY A 67 1.26 3.87 6.73
N THR A 68 1.30 5.15 6.35
CA THR A 68 2.15 6.17 6.95
C THR A 68 1.27 7.34 7.36
N LEU A 69 1.36 7.76 8.62
CA LEU A 69 0.64 8.89 9.18
C LEU A 69 1.63 9.89 9.80
N PRO A 70 1.78 11.09 9.25
CA PRO A 70 2.55 12.14 9.87
C PRO A 70 1.78 12.75 11.05
N VAL A 71 2.46 12.92 12.17
CA VAL A 71 1.93 13.59 13.36
C VAL A 71 2.73 14.87 13.56
N ALA A 72 2.02 16.00 13.62
CA ALA A 72 2.63 17.29 13.87
C ALA A 72 3.20 17.37 15.30
N PRO A 73 4.20 18.24 15.54
CA PRO A 73 4.64 18.56 16.89
C PRO A 73 3.46 18.95 17.77
N ASN A 74 3.48 18.52 19.03
CA ASN A 74 2.49 18.90 20.03
C ASN A 74 3.19 19.38 21.32
N ASP A 75 2.41 19.84 22.30
CA ASP A 75 2.95 20.40 23.55
C ASP A 75 3.77 19.42 24.39
N PHE A 76 3.59 18.10 24.19
CA PHE A 76 4.32 17.05 24.89
C PHE A 76 5.54 16.56 24.10
N ILE A 77 5.46 16.57 22.78
CA ILE A 77 6.51 16.11 21.87
C ILE A 77 6.70 17.18 20.81
N GLY A 78 7.69 18.05 21.03
CA GLY A 78 7.98 19.23 20.21
C GLY A 78 8.63 18.96 18.86
N VAL A 79 8.67 17.70 18.40
CA VAL A 79 9.24 17.31 17.11
C VAL A 79 8.22 16.57 16.27
N PRO A 80 8.23 16.71 14.93
CA PRO A 80 7.34 15.95 14.05
C PRO A 80 7.61 14.45 14.17
N GLN A 81 6.55 13.67 14.10
CA GLN A 81 6.62 12.21 14.13
C GLN A 81 6.05 11.60 12.87
N LEU A 82 6.48 10.38 12.56
CA LEU A 82 5.97 9.60 11.45
C LEU A 82 5.62 8.20 11.93
N LEU A 83 4.32 7.96 12.11
CA LEU A 83 3.79 6.66 12.48
C LEU A 83 3.64 5.79 11.23
N ARG A 84 4.21 4.59 11.24
CA ARG A 84 4.19 3.67 10.10
C ARG A 84 3.72 2.29 10.53
N ALA A 85 2.69 1.78 9.87
CA ALA A 85 2.14 0.46 10.09
C ALA A 85 2.33 -0.40 8.84
N THR A 86 2.74 -1.66 9.00
CA THR A 86 2.83 -2.65 7.93
C THR A 86 2.14 -3.94 8.36
N LEU A 87 1.11 -4.32 7.61
CA LEU A 87 0.35 -5.55 7.80
C LEU A 87 0.66 -6.50 6.62
N PRO A 88 1.38 -7.60 6.86
CA PRO A 88 1.61 -8.62 5.86
C PRO A 88 0.44 -9.63 5.83
N ILE A 89 -0.01 -9.98 4.63
CA ILE A 89 -0.88 -11.13 4.37
C ILE A 89 -0.09 -12.12 3.54
N SER A 90 0.24 -13.24 4.15
CA SER A 90 1.28 -14.15 3.72
C SER A 90 0.70 -15.50 3.33
N THR A 91 0.96 -15.92 2.08
CA THR A 91 0.65 -17.27 1.60
C THR A 91 1.91 -18.11 1.60
N ARG A 92 1.86 -19.26 2.28
CA ARG A 92 2.98 -20.20 2.44
C ARG A 92 2.54 -21.63 2.16
N PRO A 93 3.45 -22.53 1.75
CA PRO A 93 3.14 -23.95 1.62
C PRO A 93 2.72 -24.55 2.97
N ASP A 94 1.62 -25.31 2.98
CA ASP A 94 1.13 -26.00 4.19
C ASP A 94 1.74 -27.42 4.28
N PRO A 95 2.18 -27.87 5.47
CA PRO A 95 2.64 -29.25 5.69
C PRO A 95 1.62 -30.35 5.32
N HIS A 96 0.32 -30.06 5.33
CA HIS A 96 -0.76 -31.00 5.05
C HIS A 96 -1.17 -31.07 3.56
N ASN A 97 -0.30 -30.62 2.66
CA ASN A 97 -0.51 -30.47 1.22
C ASN A 97 -1.38 -29.25 0.85
N GLY A 98 -0.80 -28.30 0.12
CA GLY A 98 -1.48 -27.09 -0.35
C GLY A 98 -0.80 -25.80 0.12
N TYR A 99 -1.59 -24.72 0.23
CA TYR A 99 -1.15 -23.41 0.67
C TYR A 99 -2.04 -22.90 1.80
N SER A 100 -1.42 -22.24 2.77
CA SER A 100 -2.10 -21.55 3.85
C SER A 100 -1.84 -20.05 3.74
N THR A 101 -2.92 -19.26 3.80
CA THR A 101 -2.85 -17.79 3.80
C THR A 101 -3.23 -17.29 5.19
N GLY A 102 -2.36 -16.48 5.77
CA GLY A 102 -2.56 -15.90 7.09
C GLY A 102 -2.13 -14.44 7.16
N ILE A 103 -2.57 -13.77 8.21
CA ILE A 103 -2.07 -12.45 8.58
C ILE A 103 -0.77 -12.68 9.37
N GLY A 104 0.32 -12.04 8.96
CA GLY A 104 1.58 -12.08 9.70
C GLY A 104 1.68 -10.96 10.74
N ASP A 105 2.89 -10.73 11.25
CA ASP A 105 3.11 -9.78 12.33
C ASP A 105 2.87 -8.33 11.88
N LEU A 106 2.01 -7.62 12.61
CA LEU A 106 1.81 -6.18 12.43
C LEU A 106 3.07 -5.45 12.91
N ASN A 107 3.76 -4.80 11.99
CA ASN A 107 4.93 -3.97 12.31
C ASN A 107 4.49 -2.51 12.47
N LEU A 108 4.78 -1.91 13.63
CA LEU A 108 4.48 -0.52 13.93
C LEU A 108 5.79 0.21 14.29
N PHE A 109 6.09 1.31 13.59
CA PHE A 109 7.24 2.16 13.84
C PHE A 109 6.77 3.58 14.10
N ASP A 110 7.41 4.26 15.05
CA ASP A 110 7.27 5.70 15.26
C ASP A 110 8.65 6.36 15.09
N ILE A 111 8.73 7.36 14.24
CA ILE A 111 9.99 8.00 13.85
C ILE A 111 9.95 9.47 14.24
N PHE A 112 10.85 9.88 15.12
CA PHE A 112 11.04 11.28 15.52
C PHE A 112 12.03 11.97 14.57
N LEU A 113 11.60 13.05 13.93
CA LEU A 113 12.44 13.80 12.99
C LEU A 113 13.21 14.89 13.74
N LEU A 114 14.46 14.58 14.07
CA LEU A 114 15.39 15.50 14.72
C LEU A 114 16.24 16.20 13.64
N LYS A 115 16.32 17.52 13.72
CA LYS A 115 17.26 18.31 12.92
C LYS A 115 18.50 18.60 13.77
N THR A 116 19.66 18.18 13.30
CA THR A 116 20.97 18.60 13.82
C THR A 116 21.45 19.76 12.95
N ASP A 117 21.97 20.80 13.60
CA ASP A 117 22.64 21.94 12.95
C ASP A 117 24.09 21.60 12.57
#